data_AF-A0A1Y4BXY2-F1
#
_entry.id   AF-A0A1Y4BXY2-F1
#
_cell.length_a   1.000
_cell.length_b   1.000
_cell.length_c   1.000
_cell.angle_alpha   90.00
_cell.angle_beta   90.00
_cell.angle_gamma   90.00
#
_symmetry.space_group_name_H-M   'P 1'
#
loop_
_entity.id
_entity.type
_entity.pdbx_description
1 polymer ?
#
loop_
_entity_poly.entity_id
_entity_poly.type
_entity_poly.pdbx_seq_one_letter_code
_entity_poly.pdbx_strand_id
1 'polypeptide(L)'
;MELKGTRTEQNLLAAFSGESMARNKYLFFAEKAKQEGHEEVAELFEKMAQNEGVHGKLLYQRLKGVGSSAANLQEAVMGEYGEWSSMYPSFAKIAREEGFEGIGELFDQISKIERDHEHRFLAALAKLNGAAPAAKPAAPAASASAPAAKTTKTVEVAGYRCMFCGATYEQRPDVCGVCEAIGSFEPTTIQKTVEV
;
A
#
# COMPACT_ATOMS: atom_id res chain seq x y z
N MET A 1 6.15 -33.06 13.60
CA MET A 1 4.70 -32.81 13.51
C MET A 1 4.49 -31.65 12.55
N GLU A 2 3.49 -31.73 11.68
CA GLU A 2 3.15 -30.63 10.79
C GLU A 2 2.22 -29.62 11.50
N LEU A 3 2.43 -28.33 11.27
CA LEU A 3 1.64 -27.27 11.88
C LEU A 3 0.27 -27.10 11.19
N LYS A 4 0.22 -27.38 9.89
CA LYS A 4 -0.94 -27.13 9.02
C LYS A 4 -2.20 -27.87 9.50
N GLY A 5 -3.32 -27.16 9.58
CA GLY A 5 -4.63 -27.68 10.00
C GLY A 5 -4.79 -27.84 11.51
N THR A 6 -3.77 -27.52 12.31
CA THR A 6 -3.86 -27.62 13.77
C THR A 6 -4.49 -26.36 14.39
N ARG A 7 -5.02 -26.50 15.61
CA ARG A 7 -5.40 -25.33 16.43
C ARG A 7 -4.21 -24.42 16.75
N THR A 8 -2.99 -24.98 16.80
CA THR A 8 -1.78 -24.18 17.02
C THR A 8 -1.50 -23.25 15.84
N GLU A 9 -1.74 -23.68 14.59
CA GLU A 9 -1.64 -22.80 13.42
C GLU A 9 -2.62 -21.63 13.51
N GLN A 10 -3.87 -21.92 13.87
CA GLN A 10 -4.92 -20.90 14.04
C GLN A 10 -4.53 -19.92 15.15
N ASN A 11 -4.01 -20.42 16.28
CA ASN A 11 -3.54 -19.59 17.38
C ASN A 11 -2.35 -18.70 16.98
N LEU A 12 -1.40 -19.23 16.18
CA LEU A 12 -0.27 -18.47 15.68
C LEU A 12 -0.71 -17.37 14.70
N LEU A 13 -1.66 -17.66 13.81
CA LEU A 13 -2.23 -16.66 12.91
C LEU A 13 -2.98 -15.57 13.68
N ALA A 14 -3.80 -15.96 14.66
CA ALA A 14 -4.53 -15.03 15.51
C ALA A 14 -3.58 -14.13 16.32
N ALA A 15 -2.53 -14.72 16.92
CA ALA A 15 -1.53 -13.97 17.65
C ALA A 15 -0.76 -13.01 16.74
N PHE A 16 -0.30 -13.47 15.57
CA PHE A 16 0.39 -12.62 14.60
C PHE A 16 -0.48 -11.44 14.14
N SER A 17 -1.77 -11.69 13.90
CA SER A 17 -2.74 -10.64 13.55
C SER A 17 -2.92 -9.65 14.71
N GLY A 18 -3.00 -10.15 15.94
CA GLY A 18 -3.08 -9.36 17.17
C GLY A 18 -1.90 -8.42 17.34
N GLU A 19 -0.68 -8.94 17.24
CA GLU A 19 0.56 -8.15 17.35
C GLU A 19 0.67 -7.11 16.23
N SER A 20 0.27 -7.46 15.01
CA SER A 20 0.26 -6.55 13.86
C SER A 20 -0.70 -5.38 14.07
N MET A 21 -1.91 -5.64 14.60
CA MET A 21 -2.88 -4.62 14.96
C MET A 21 -2.38 -3.76 16.13
N ALA A 22 -1.76 -4.36 17.15
CA ALA A 22 -1.23 -3.65 18.31
C ALA A 22 -0.14 -2.65 17.90
N ARG A 23 0.82 -3.09 17.09
CA ARG A 23 1.87 -2.24 16.52
C ARG A 23 1.30 -1.01 15.83
N ASN A 24 0.34 -1.18 14.91
CA ASN A 24 -0.23 -0.07 14.16
C ASN A 24 -0.99 0.90 15.07
N LYS A 25 -1.84 0.40 15.97
CA LYS A 25 -2.56 1.24 16.94
C LYS A 25 -1.61 2.07 17.79
N TYR A 26 -0.54 1.48 18.30
CA TYR A 26 0.42 2.21 19.14
C TYR A 26 1.14 3.32 18.37
N LEU A 27 1.44 3.12 17.07
CA LEU A 27 1.97 4.21 16.25
C LEU A 27 0.96 5.35 16.07
N PHE A 28 -0.33 5.04 15.87
CA PHE A 28 -1.39 6.07 15.81
C PHE A 28 -1.54 6.82 17.14
N PHE A 29 -1.44 6.10 18.26
CA PHE A 29 -1.52 6.70 19.60
C PHE A 29 -0.30 7.57 19.91
N ALA A 30 0.89 7.15 19.46
CA ALA A 30 2.09 7.96 19.57
C ALA A 30 1.95 9.29 18.80
N GLU A 31 1.43 9.25 17.58
CA GLU A 31 1.18 10.46 16.80
C GLU A 31 0.20 11.40 17.53
N LYS A 32 -0.90 10.85 18.06
CA LYS A 32 -1.86 11.63 18.84
C LYS A 32 -1.22 12.25 20.09
N ALA A 33 -0.41 11.50 20.82
CA ALA A 33 0.30 12.00 22.00
C ALA A 33 1.29 13.12 21.65
N LYS A 34 1.98 13.05 20.49
CA LYS A 34 2.83 14.15 19.99
C LYS A 34 2.02 15.41 19.69
N GLN A 35 0.88 15.26 19.03
CA GLN A 35 -0.02 16.38 18.74
C GLN A 35 -0.55 17.06 20.02
N GLU A 36 -0.64 16.33 21.12
CA GLU A 36 -1.06 16.83 22.44
C GLU A 36 0.09 17.36 23.30
N GLY A 37 1.34 17.28 22.83
CA GLY A 37 2.53 17.70 23.58
C GLY A 37 2.97 16.72 24.68
N HIS A 38 2.50 15.47 24.63
CA HIS A 38 2.84 14.41 25.58
C HIS A 38 4.00 13.54 25.05
N GLU A 39 5.19 14.13 24.93
CA GLU A 39 6.37 13.48 24.31
C GLU A 39 6.76 12.16 24.98
N GLU A 40 6.77 12.07 26.32
CA GLU A 40 7.11 10.83 27.03
C GLU A 40 6.10 9.70 26.77
N VAL A 41 4.82 10.05 26.63
CA VAL A 41 3.76 9.08 26.30
C VAL A 41 3.90 8.60 24.86
N ALA A 42 4.23 9.51 23.94
CA ALA A 42 4.49 9.16 22.56
C ALA A 42 5.69 8.20 22.44
N GLU A 43 6.81 8.50 23.10
CA GLU A 43 8.00 7.65 23.12
C GLU A 43 7.68 6.26 23.68
N LEU A 44 6.88 6.19 24.75
CA LEU A 44 6.43 4.92 25.31
C LEU A 44 5.65 4.10 24.28
N PHE A 45 4.68 4.69 23.60
CA PHE A 45 3.91 4.01 22.56
C PHE A 45 4.78 3.54 21.39
N GLU A 46 5.72 4.36 20.92
CA GLU A 46 6.66 3.98 19.85
C GLU A 46 7.53 2.79 20.25
N LYS A 47 8.04 2.80 21.49
CA LYS A 47 8.82 1.69 22.03
C LYS A 47 8.00 0.41 22.15
N MET A 48 6.74 0.49 22.58
CA MET A 48 5.84 -0.66 22.62
C MET A 48 5.54 -1.15 21.20
N ALA A 49 5.29 -0.27 20.24
CA ALA A 49 5.06 -0.64 18.84
C ALA A 49 6.24 -1.40 18.23
N GLN A 50 7.47 -0.98 18.55
CA GLN A 50 8.68 -1.71 18.15
C GLN A 50 8.73 -3.11 18.76
N ASN A 51 8.35 -3.24 20.04
CA ASN A 51 8.32 -4.53 20.73
C ASN A 51 7.27 -5.48 20.13
N GLU A 52 6.06 -5.00 19.83
CA GLU A 52 5.04 -5.83 19.16
C GLU A 52 5.48 -6.24 17.74
N GLY A 53 6.28 -5.39 17.07
CA GLY A 53 6.96 -5.78 15.82
C GLY A 53 7.91 -6.97 15.99
N VAL A 54 8.62 -7.05 17.13
CA VAL A 54 9.47 -8.21 17.47
C VAL A 54 8.62 -9.44 17.76
N HIS A 55 7.54 -9.30 18.54
CA HIS A 55 6.60 -10.41 18.80
C HIS A 55 6.00 -10.95 17.49
N GLY A 56 5.48 -10.06 16.64
CA GLY A 56 4.94 -10.41 15.33
C GLY A 56 5.94 -11.15 14.45
N LYS A 57 7.20 -10.69 14.41
CA LYS A 57 8.28 -11.37 13.68
C LYS A 57 8.51 -12.80 14.22
N LEU A 58 8.57 -12.98 15.54
CA LEU A 58 8.77 -14.30 16.14
C LEU A 58 7.61 -15.25 15.78
N LEU A 59 6.37 -14.78 15.87
CA LEU A 59 5.18 -15.55 15.53
C LEU A 59 5.15 -15.90 14.04
N TYR A 60 5.39 -14.93 13.15
CA TYR A 60 5.41 -15.14 11.70
C TYR A 60 6.48 -16.16 11.28
N GLN A 61 7.67 -16.11 11.87
CA GLN A 61 8.73 -17.09 11.63
C GLN A 61 8.30 -18.52 11.96
N ARG A 62 7.44 -18.71 12.96
CA ARG A 62 6.92 -20.03 13.37
C ARG A 62 5.73 -20.46 12.54
N LEU A 63 4.95 -19.51 12.01
CA LEU A 63 3.76 -19.77 11.20
C LEU A 63 4.09 -20.04 9.72
N LYS A 64 4.89 -19.16 9.10
CA LYS A 64 5.21 -19.17 7.66
C LYS A 64 6.71 -19.21 7.38
N GLY A 65 7.51 -18.55 8.21
CA GLY A 65 8.94 -18.31 7.94
C GLY A 65 9.18 -17.04 7.12
N VAL A 66 10.44 -16.64 6.97
CA VAL A 66 10.86 -15.55 6.09
C VAL A 66 11.85 -16.12 5.09
N GLY A 67 11.51 -16.05 3.81
CA GLY A 67 12.31 -16.60 2.72
C GLY A 67 13.40 -15.65 2.21
N SER A 68 13.95 -15.98 1.04
CA SER A 68 14.82 -15.07 0.29
C SER A 68 14.04 -13.83 -0.18
N SER A 69 14.74 -12.76 -0.55
CA SER A 69 14.09 -11.55 -1.11
C SER A 69 13.20 -11.87 -2.32
N ALA A 70 13.62 -12.80 -3.19
CA ALA A 70 12.80 -13.23 -4.32
C ALA A 70 11.52 -13.95 -3.89
N ALA A 71 11.62 -14.87 -2.91
CA ALA A 71 10.46 -15.59 -2.38
C ALA A 71 9.48 -14.65 -1.68
N ASN A 72 9.98 -13.71 -0.87
CA ASN A 72 9.16 -12.74 -0.16
C ASN A 72 8.49 -11.74 -1.12
N LEU A 73 9.18 -11.33 -2.20
CA LEU A 73 8.58 -10.51 -3.25
C LEU A 73 7.45 -11.25 -3.97
N GLN A 74 7.64 -12.55 -4.25
CA GLN A 74 6.60 -13.35 -4.88
C GLN A 74 5.38 -13.53 -3.96
N GLU A 75 5.60 -13.76 -2.65
CA GLU A 75 4.53 -13.79 -1.65
C GLU A 75 3.77 -12.46 -1.61
N ALA A 76 4.48 -11.33 -1.58
CA ALA A 76 3.88 -9.99 -1.61
C ALA A 76 3.01 -9.80 -2.87
N VAL A 77 3.54 -10.09 -4.07
CA VAL A 77 2.77 -10.01 -5.33
C VAL A 77 1.47 -10.80 -5.26
N MET A 78 1.51 -12.03 -4.74
CA MET A 78 0.31 -12.86 -4.61
C MET A 78 -0.69 -12.30 -3.59
N GLY A 79 -0.20 -11.72 -2.50
CA GLY A 79 -1.00 -11.01 -1.51
C GLY A 79 -1.72 -9.83 -2.14
N GLU A 80 -0.96 -8.88 -2.70
CA GLU A 80 -1.50 -7.69 -3.37
C GLU A 80 -2.53 -8.05 -4.44
N TYR A 81 -2.23 -9.05 -5.29
CA TYR A 81 -3.17 -9.55 -6.30
C TYR A 81 -4.48 -10.03 -5.69
N GLY A 82 -4.42 -10.85 -4.63
CA GLY A 82 -5.63 -11.32 -3.96
C GLY A 82 -6.46 -10.19 -3.37
N GLU A 83 -5.78 -9.17 -2.84
CA GLU A 83 -6.40 -7.99 -2.25
C GLU A 83 -7.14 -7.15 -3.30
N TRP A 84 -6.44 -6.68 -4.34
CA TRP A 84 -7.06 -5.78 -5.32
C TRP A 84 -8.01 -6.49 -6.29
N SER A 85 -7.74 -7.75 -6.66
CA SER A 85 -8.54 -8.45 -7.69
C SER A 85 -9.81 -9.10 -7.14
N SER A 86 -9.87 -9.36 -5.83
CA SER A 86 -10.98 -10.08 -5.22
C SER A 86 -11.44 -9.50 -3.88
N MET A 87 -10.54 -9.36 -2.89
CA MET A 87 -10.93 -9.04 -1.51
C MET A 87 -11.57 -7.64 -1.40
N TYR A 88 -10.86 -6.59 -1.80
CA TYR A 88 -11.36 -5.22 -1.71
C TYR A 88 -12.59 -4.98 -2.58
N PRO A 89 -12.68 -5.46 -3.83
CA PRO A 89 -13.92 -5.38 -4.61
C PRO A 89 -15.11 -6.05 -3.91
N SER A 90 -14.91 -7.22 -3.28
CA SER A 90 -15.95 -7.90 -2.52
C SER A 90 -16.37 -7.10 -1.29
N PHE A 91 -15.42 -6.53 -0.56
CA PHE A 91 -15.70 -5.71 0.63
C PHE A 91 -16.43 -4.42 0.26
N ALA A 92 -16.01 -3.76 -0.84
CA ALA A 92 -16.68 -2.57 -1.35
C ALA A 92 -18.14 -2.86 -1.72
N LYS A 93 -18.40 -4.00 -2.37
CA LYS A 93 -19.77 -4.45 -2.69
C LYS A 93 -20.61 -4.66 -1.43
N ILE A 94 -20.10 -5.41 -0.46
CA ILE A 94 -20.81 -5.69 0.80
C ILE A 94 -21.10 -4.38 1.56
N ALA A 95 -20.11 -3.47 1.67
CA ALA A 95 -20.29 -2.18 2.33
C ALA A 95 -21.44 -1.38 1.69
N ARG A 96 -21.55 -1.37 0.36
CA ARG A 96 -22.65 -0.70 -0.35
C ARG A 96 -24.00 -1.38 -0.14
N GLU A 97 -24.03 -2.71 -0.17
CA GLU A 97 -25.24 -3.49 0.11
C GLU A 97 -25.79 -3.22 1.53
N GLU A 98 -24.90 -2.94 2.48
CA GLU A 98 -25.23 -2.60 3.86
C GLU A 98 -25.46 -1.09 4.07
N GLY A 99 -25.33 -0.25 3.03
CA GLY A 99 -25.59 1.19 3.09
C GLY A 99 -24.40 2.06 3.54
N PHE A 100 -23.20 1.50 3.62
CA PHE A 100 -21.96 2.21 3.98
C PHE A 100 -21.17 2.67 2.75
N GLU A 101 -21.76 3.55 1.93
CA GLU A 101 -21.14 3.98 0.65
C GLU A 101 -19.72 4.54 0.82
N GLY A 102 -19.49 5.40 1.82
CA GLY A 102 -18.15 5.96 2.06
C GLY A 102 -17.08 4.92 2.40
N ILE A 103 -17.45 3.81 3.05
CA ILE A 103 -16.53 2.69 3.29
C ILE A 103 -16.32 1.89 1.99
N GLY A 104 -17.36 1.75 1.18
CA GLY A 104 -17.25 1.15 -0.15
C GLY A 104 -16.28 1.92 -1.06
N GLU A 105 -16.39 3.25 -1.08
CA GLU A 105 -15.46 4.12 -1.80
C GLU A 105 -14.03 4.01 -1.29
N LEU A 106 -13.84 3.94 0.03
CA LEU A 106 -12.53 3.72 0.64
C LEU A 106 -11.90 2.40 0.16
N PHE A 107 -12.66 1.29 0.18
CA PHE A 107 -12.17 0.00 -0.32
C PHE A 107 -11.80 0.05 -1.81
N ASP A 108 -12.57 0.76 -2.64
CA ASP A 108 -12.23 0.93 -4.06
C ASP A 108 -10.96 1.75 -4.26
N GLN A 109 -10.72 2.76 -3.42
CA GLN A 109 -9.48 3.55 -3.47
C GLN A 109 -8.28 2.70 -3.04
N ILE A 110 -8.39 1.95 -1.94
CA ILE A 110 -7.35 1.04 -1.48
C ILE A 110 -7.05 -0.02 -2.55
N SER A 111 -8.07 -0.64 -3.16
CA SER A 111 -7.90 -1.59 -4.27
C SER A 111 -7.03 -1.05 -5.42
N LYS A 112 -7.20 0.23 -5.79
CA LYS A 112 -6.38 0.86 -6.83
C LYS A 112 -4.91 1.01 -6.41
N ILE A 113 -4.67 1.25 -5.12
CA ILE A 113 -3.34 1.39 -4.53
C ILE A 113 -2.62 0.04 -4.52
N GLU A 114 -3.29 -1.02 -4.08
CA GLU A 114 -2.67 -2.36 -3.98
C GLU A 114 -2.31 -2.93 -5.37
N ARG A 115 -3.05 -2.54 -6.41
CA ARG A 115 -2.65 -2.82 -7.79
C ARG A 115 -1.33 -2.15 -8.19
N ASP A 116 -1.03 -0.96 -7.69
CA ASP A 116 0.29 -0.32 -7.90
C ASP A 116 1.38 -1.03 -7.08
N HIS A 117 1.07 -1.49 -5.87
CA HIS A 117 2.02 -2.26 -5.04
C HIS A 117 2.42 -3.56 -5.73
N GLU A 118 1.44 -4.32 -6.24
CA GLU A 118 1.71 -5.54 -7.03
C GLU A 118 2.69 -5.25 -8.17
N HIS A 119 2.42 -4.21 -8.97
CA HIS A 119 3.25 -3.83 -10.09
C HIS A 119 4.69 -3.48 -9.66
N ARG A 120 4.85 -2.80 -8.52
CA ARG A 120 6.16 -2.44 -7.98
C ARG A 120 6.93 -3.66 -7.47
N PHE A 121 6.26 -4.59 -6.78
CA PHE A 121 6.90 -5.84 -6.37
C PHE A 121 7.27 -6.72 -7.56
N LEU A 122 6.44 -6.78 -8.59
CA LEU A 122 6.77 -7.46 -9.86
C LEU A 122 8.00 -6.85 -10.53
N ALA A 123 8.09 -5.51 -10.61
CA ALA A 123 9.26 -4.82 -11.17
C ALA A 123 10.54 -5.09 -10.34
N ALA A 124 10.43 -5.10 -9.02
CA ALA A 124 11.54 -5.43 -8.12
C ALA A 124 11.99 -6.90 -8.29
N LEU A 125 11.04 -7.83 -8.43
CA LEU A 125 11.31 -9.25 -8.65
C LEU A 125 11.98 -9.49 -10.00
N ALA A 126 11.49 -8.84 -11.07
CA ALA A 126 12.10 -8.91 -12.39
C ALA A 126 13.57 -8.44 -12.35
N LYS A 127 13.82 -7.27 -11.73
CA LYS A 127 15.18 -6.73 -11.56
C LYS A 127 16.07 -7.67 -10.78
N LEU A 128 15.57 -8.28 -9.70
CA LEU A 128 16.32 -9.22 -8.86
C LEU A 128 16.72 -10.50 -9.63
N ASN A 129 15.85 -10.95 -10.53
CA ASN A 129 16.07 -12.13 -11.37
C ASN A 129 16.85 -11.84 -12.66
N GLY A 130 17.31 -10.60 -12.88
CA GLY A 130 18.03 -10.19 -14.09
C GLY A 130 17.14 -10.00 -15.32
N ALA A 131 15.82 -9.93 -15.15
CA ALA A 131 14.87 -9.59 -16.21
C ALA A 131 14.70 -8.07 -16.31
N ALA A 132 14.67 -7.53 -17.53
CA ALA A 132 14.35 -6.13 -17.77
C ALA A 132 12.95 -5.78 -17.20
N PRO A 133 12.75 -4.56 -16.67
CA PRO A 133 11.47 -4.20 -16.04
C PRO A 133 10.32 -4.26 -17.05
N ALA A 134 9.20 -4.86 -16.66
CA ALA A 134 7.96 -4.83 -17.42
C ALA A 134 7.45 -3.39 -17.53
N ALA A 135 7.04 -2.99 -18.73
CA ALA A 135 6.48 -1.67 -18.99
C ALA A 135 5.17 -1.47 -18.21
N LYS A 136 4.97 -0.22 -17.74
CA LYS A 136 3.77 0.25 -17.03
C LYS A 136 2.49 -0.16 -17.79
N PRO A 137 1.47 -0.75 -17.15
CA PRO A 137 0.19 -0.99 -17.81
C PRO A 137 -0.43 0.34 -18.21
N ALA A 138 -0.78 0.48 -19.49
CA ALA A 138 -1.51 1.64 -19.98
C ALA A 138 -2.87 1.76 -19.27
N ALA A 139 -3.23 2.98 -18.88
CA ALA A 139 -4.55 3.28 -18.36
C ALA A 139 -5.63 2.88 -19.39
N PRO A 140 -6.79 2.32 -18.96
CA PRO A 140 -7.87 2.04 -19.89
C PRO A 140 -8.40 3.35 -20.48
N ALA A 141 -8.45 3.41 -21.80
CA ALA A 141 -8.95 4.56 -22.54
C ALA A 141 -10.44 4.77 -22.25
N ALA A 142 -10.77 5.88 -21.56
CA ALA A 142 -12.13 6.35 -21.44
C ALA A 142 -12.54 7.04 -22.75
N SER A 143 -13.60 6.54 -23.38
CA SER A 143 -14.27 7.16 -24.52
C SER A 143 -15.17 8.30 -24.03
N ALA A 144 -14.84 9.55 -24.38
CA ALA A 144 -15.74 10.68 -24.27
C ALA A 144 -15.69 11.54 -25.55
N SER A 145 -16.86 11.93 -26.03
CA SER A 145 -17.06 12.78 -27.23
C SER A 145 -16.55 14.21 -27.01
N ALA A 146 -15.84 14.74 -28.00
CA ALA A 146 -15.11 16.00 -27.94
C ALA A 146 -15.99 17.26 -28.16
N PRO A 147 -15.74 18.36 -27.42
CA PRO A 147 -15.89 19.71 -27.92
C PRO A 147 -14.55 20.25 -28.48
N ALA A 148 -14.62 21.38 -29.20
CA ALA A 148 -13.57 21.94 -30.06
C ALA A 148 -12.15 22.00 -29.45
N ALA A 149 -11.18 21.51 -30.22
CA ALA A 149 -9.80 21.26 -29.81
C ALA A 149 -8.98 22.56 -29.68
N LYS A 150 -8.52 22.84 -28.46
CA LYS A 150 -7.26 23.57 -28.26
C LYS A 150 -6.11 22.64 -28.63
N THR A 151 -5.15 23.12 -29.42
CA THR A 151 -3.90 22.39 -29.66
C THR A 151 -3.21 22.15 -28.33
N THR A 152 -3.00 20.89 -27.99
CA THR A 152 -2.30 20.49 -26.78
C THR A 152 -1.19 19.53 -27.15
N LYS A 153 -0.06 19.60 -26.44
CA LYS A 153 1.08 18.70 -26.59
C LYS A 153 1.41 18.07 -25.25
N THR A 154 1.67 16.77 -25.24
CA THR A 154 2.18 16.07 -24.06
C THR A 154 3.69 16.26 -23.99
N VAL A 155 4.19 16.67 -22.83
CA VAL A 155 5.62 16.84 -22.52
C VAL A 155 5.98 16.04 -21.27
N GLU A 156 7.23 15.61 -21.19
CA GLU A 156 7.79 15.00 -19.98
C GLU A 156 8.40 16.08 -19.11
N VAL A 157 8.01 16.12 -17.84
CA VAL A 157 8.52 17.06 -16.85
C VAL A 157 9.00 16.32 -15.60
N ALA A 158 9.95 16.93 -14.89
CA ALA A 158 10.34 16.45 -13.58
C ALA A 158 9.18 16.60 -12.60
N GLY A 159 9.02 15.63 -11.70
CA GLY A 159 8.00 15.64 -10.67
C GLY A 159 8.35 14.70 -9.52
N TYR A 160 7.37 14.44 -8.68
CA TYR A 160 7.47 13.61 -7.48
C TYR A 160 6.42 12.51 -7.53
N ARG A 161 6.80 11.31 -7.09
CA ARG A 161 5.90 10.16 -6.95
C ARG A 161 5.78 9.82 -5.48
N CYS A 162 4.55 9.67 -4.98
CA CYS A 162 4.30 9.10 -3.67
C CYS A 162 4.84 7.67 -3.62
N MET A 163 5.71 7.39 -2.66
CA MET A 163 6.34 6.07 -2.50
C MET A 163 5.38 5.01 -1.95
N PHE A 164 4.15 5.38 -1.56
CA PHE A 164 3.13 4.44 -1.10
C PHE A 164 2.14 4.12 -2.21
N CYS A 165 1.42 5.11 -2.74
CA CYS A 165 0.36 4.85 -3.75
C CYS A 165 0.74 5.12 -5.22
N GLY A 166 1.97 5.56 -5.49
CA GLY A 166 2.42 5.85 -6.86
C GLY A 166 1.83 7.13 -7.48
N ALA A 167 0.98 7.87 -6.76
CA ALA A 167 0.43 9.16 -7.22
C ALA A 167 1.55 10.14 -7.58
N THR A 168 1.39 10.85 -8.69
CA THR A 168 2.41 11.76 -9.24
C THR A 168 2.01 13.23 -9.11
N TYR A 169 2.97 14.07 -8.77
CA TYR A 169 2.79 15.50 -8.52
C TYR A 169 3.89 16.31 -9.21
N GLU A 170 3.55 17.48 -9.75
CA GLU A 170 4.56 18.42 -10.28
C GLU A 170 5.45 18.99 -9.18
N GLN A 171 4.84 19.35 -8.05
CA GLN A 171 5.53 19.84 -6.86
C GLN A 171 5.43 18.79 -5.75
N ARG A 172 6.47 18.64 -4.93
CA ARG A 172 6.45 17.72 -3.80
C ARG A 172 5.46 18.22 -2.76
N PRO A 173 4.35 17.49 -2.48
CA PRO A 173 3.49 17.85 -1.37
C PRO A 173 4.05 17.30 -0.05
N ASP A 174 3.59 17.84 1.07
CA ASP A 174 3.90 17.31 2.41
C ASP A 174 3.08 16.04 2.71
N VAL A 175 1.83 16.01 2.24
CA VAL A 175 0.88 14.90 2.40
C VAL A 175 0.37 14.47 1.03
N CYS A 176 0.32 13.17 0.79
CA CYS A 176 -0.19 12.63 -0.46
C CYS A 176 -1.72 12.79 -0.51
N GLY A 177 -2.25 13.53 -1.48
CA GLY A 177 -3.70 13.73 -1.64
C GLY A 177 -4.50 12.49 -2.05
N VAL A 178 -3.85 11.33 -2.23
CA VAL A 178 -4.49 10.06 -2.61
C VAL A 178 -4.50 9.05 -1.45
N CYS A 179 -3.37 8.90 -0.74
CA CYS A 179 -3.23 7.89 0.32
C CYS A 179 -2.87 8.47 1.68
N GLU A 180 -2.86 9.80 1.79
CA GLU A 180 -2.56 10.56 3.02
C GLU A 180 -1.17 10.30 3.63
N ALA A 181 -0.30 9.55 2.93
CA ALA A 181 1.07 9.34 3.36
C ALA A 181 1.84 10.67 3.46
N ILE A 182 2.50 10.86 4.59
CA ILE A 182 3.25 12.07 4.92
C ILE A 182 4.73 11.91 4.50
N GLY A 183 5.29 12.92 3.85
CA GLY A 183 6.73 13.09 3.59
C GLY A 183 7.39 12.12 2.59
N SER A 184 6.68 11.11 2.11
CA SER A 184 7.26 9.96 1.41
C SER A 184 7.11 10.05 -0.11
N PHE A 185 7.98 10.85 -0.73
CA PHE A 185 7.99 11.11 -2.17
C PHE A 185 9.38 10.94 -2.77
N GLU A 186 9.45 10.30 -3.92
CA GLU A 186 10.68 10.15 -4.72
C GLU A 186 10.62 10.96 -6.02
N PRO A 187 11.75 11.48 -6.52
CA PRO A 187 11.78 12.13 -7.84
C PRO A 187 11.38 11.17 -8.96
N THR A 188 10.59 11.64 -9.91
CA THR A 188 10.18 10.87 -11.10
C THR A 188 10.00 11.77 -12.32
N THR A 189 9.72 11.18 -13.47
CA THR A 189 9.30 11.88 -14.68
C THR A 189 7.80 11.66 -14.89
N ILE A 190 7.06 12.75 -15.12
CA ILE A 190 5.60 12.71 -15.30
C ILE A 190 5.25 13.27 -16.68
N GLN A 191 4.16 12.78 -17.26
CA GLN A 191 3.63 13.32 -18.51
C GLN A 191 2.61 14.41 -18.21
N LYS A 192 2.84 15.60 -18.77
CA LYS A 192 1.98 16.77 -18.63
C LYS A 192 1.45 17.21 -19.99
N THR A 193 0.15 17.44 -20.08
CA THR A 193 -0.45 18.09 -21.25
C THR A 193 -0.30 19.60 -21.10
N VAL A 194 0.34 20.24 -22.08
CA VAL A 194 0.45 21.70 -22.16
C VAL A 194 -0.31 22.21 -23.37
N GLU A 195 -1.00 23.35 -23.22
CA GLU A 195 -1.61 24.05 -24.36
C GLU A 195 -0.49 24.62 -25.25
N VAL A 196 -0.66 24.50 -26.57
CA VAL A 196 0.26 25.01 -27.61
C VAL A 196 -0.46 26.05 -28.45
#